data_AF-A0A915CDI6-F1
#
_entry.id   AF-A0A915CDI6-F1
#
_cell.length_a   1.000
_cell.length_b   1.000
_cell.length_c   1.000
_cell.angle_alpha   90.00
_cell.angle_beta   90.00
_cell.angle_gamma   90.00
#
_symmetry.space_group_name_H-M   'P 1'
#
loop_
_entity.id
_entity.type
_entity.pdbx_description
1 polymer ?
#
loop_
_entity_poly.entity_id
_entity_poly.type
_entity_poly.pdbx_seq_one_letter_code
_entity_poly.pdbx_strand_id
1 'polypeptide(L)'
;MQISQRPSTGARENRKQIFDAQYIAEWINASFSTLHINADDIIRPTSEVVSEVYVVFTQHILGLSAATLTMPPFDIAREVDPDLFVHVMPKVVVFRSLSAIIEDLTEGQGSLTVNDLLTPNPRSTRRILSIVIDYMQFSQEINVEVNRTFAIHDEKKAELERRRNAIIELELEVADRRSQEDCLRRAENEKRAQMEQLYQKTREAVEKNTVLQGRHQAAVRDITEKDKRIEELQSELRSLTMHNELLTSKLVTSPERLESCVRDATERREAAIKEIDAKRRELSAEQERKRQRTSISNAIAQLVQHLQRIVSYEAQIASIQEKVAGSVTVQAEADDDLRAQKNMLMREYEVAKECDAAFEREEEGHAFQLKNCEQQIATVRSQIDDMRGRLEDVNKENVEVQREVVRLKDELSTMNRKSETESTKMANRLEGVLQKLADSKKVYKEECLALQDAIDMIRESLFATEDDHSDTLSTTINNRSSY
;
A
#
# COMPACT_ATOMS: atom_id res chain seq x y z
N MET A 1 34.44 -6.58 -37.20
CA MET A 1 35.52 -6.10 -36.29
C MET A 1 35.25 -6.67 -34.91
N GLN A 2 36.32 -7.24 -34.35
CA GLN A 2 36.51 -7.97 -33.09
C GLN A 2 35.37 -8.09 -32.07
N ILE A 3 35.05 -9.36 -31.80
CA ILE A 3 34.30 -9.91 -30.67
C ILE A 3 35.10 -9.64 -29.38
N SER A 4 34.53 -8.88 -28.45
CA SER A 4 35.02 -8.84 -27.07
C SER A 4 34.17 -9.80 -26.24
N GLN A 5 34.75 -10.96 -25.92
CA GLN A 5 34.15 -12.01 -25.13
C GLN A 5 33.85 -11.49 -23.72
N ARG A 6 32.58 -11.58 -23.29
CA ARG A 6 32.20 -11.47 -21.88
C ARG A 6 32.77 -12.69 -21.13
N PRO A 7 33.40 -12.52 -19.96
CA PRO A 7 33.77 -13.67 -19.15
C PRO A 7 32.52 -14.33 -18.60
N SER A 8 32.51 -15.65 -18.75
CA SER A 8 31.54 -16.62 -18.24
C SER A 8 31.23 -16.43 -16.76
N THR A 9 29.94 -16.49 -16.42
CA THR A 9 29.39 -16.67 -15.07
C THR A 9 29.80 -18.04 -14.53
N GLY A 10 31.01 -18.13 -13.99
CA GLY A 10 31.48 -19.23 -13.16
C GLY A 10 31.18 -18.96 -11.69
N ALA A 11 30.82 -20.02 -10.97
CA ALA A 11 30.49 -20.01 -9.54
C ALA A 11 31.45 -19.14 -8.71
N ARG A 12 30.89 -18.17 -7.97
CA ARG A 12 31.61 -17.35 -6.99
C ARG A 12 32.01 -18.22 -5.80
N GLU A 13 33.09 -18.98 -5.96
CA GLU A 13 33.86 -19.48 -4.83
C GLU A 13 34.48 -18.28 -4.09
N ASN A 14 34.25 -18.22 -2.78
CA ASN A 14 34.73 -17.20 -1.84
C ASN A 14 36.25 -16.96 -1.90
N ARG A 15 36.70 -16.16 -2.87
CA ARG A 15 37.99 -15.45 -2.84
C ARG A 15 37.71 -13.98 -3.08
N LYS A 16 37.78 -13.18 -2.02
CA LYS A 16 37.67 -11.71 -2.05
C LYS A 16 38.58 -11.18 -3.18
N GLN A 17 37.97 -10.66 -4.25
CA GLN A 17 38.70 -10.15 -5.42
C GLN A 17 39.43 -8.88 -4.99
N ILE A 18 40.75 -8.95 -4.86
CA ILE A 18 41.57 -7.77 -4.61
C ILE A 18 41.76 -7.07 -5.95
N PHE A 19 41.24 -5.85 -6.08
CA PHE A 19 41.40 -5.06 -7.29
C PHE A 19 42.85 -4.57 -7.44
N ASP A 20 43.26 -4.33 -8.69
CA ASP A 20 44.56 -3.71 -8.94
C ASP A 20 44.56 -2.22 -8.57
N ALA A 21 45.74 -1.64 -8.38
CA ALA A 21 45.86 -0.23 -7.97
C ALA A 21 45.36 0.75 -9.04
N GLN A 22 45.43 0.36 -10.32
CA GLN A 22 45.03 1.21 -11.44
C GLN A 22 43.50 1.33 -11.48
N TYR A 23 42.81 0.20 -11.40
CA TYR A 23 41.37 0.09 -11.32
C TYR A 23 40.81 0.84 -10.12
N ILE A 24 41.42 0.69 -8.94
CA ILE A 24 40.99 1.40 -7.73
C ILE A 24 41.08 2.92 -7.95
N ALA A 25 42.20 3.43 -8.49
CA ALA A 25 42.37 4.85 -8.77
C ALA A 25 41.33 5.37 -9.79
N GLU A 26 41.15 4.64 -10.91
CA GLU A 26 40.19 4.98 -11.95
C GLU A 26 38.75 4.99 -11.42
N TRP A 27 38.38 3.98 -10.65
CA TRP A 27 37.04 3.87 -10.07
C TRP A 27 36.77 4.99 -9.05
N ILE A 28 37.74 5.33 -8.20
CA ILE A 28 37.59 6.41 -7.22
C ILE A 28 37.41 7.75 -7.95
N ASN A 29 38.26 8.06 -8.91
CA ASN A 29 38.18 9.32 -9.65
C ASN A 29 36.88 9.43 -10.47
N ALA A 30 36.36 8.31 -10.98
CA ALA A 30 35.08 8.27 -11.67
C ALA A 30 33.88 8.47 -10.73
N SER A 31 33.95 7.91 -9.51
CA SER A 31 32.85 7.92 -8.55
C SER A 31 32.81 9.20 -7.69
N PHE A 32 33.98 9.81 -7.46
CA PHE A 32 34.15 10.96 -6.58
C PHE A 32 35.03 12.01 -7.25
N SER A 33 34.41 13.04 -7.83
CA SER A 33 35.12 14.12 -8.55
C SER A 33 36.03 14.97 -7.67
N THR A 34 35.83 14.93 -6.35
CA THR A 34 36.64 15.65 -5.36
C THR A 34 37.96 14.95 -5.06
N LEU A 35 38.08 13.66 -5.39
CA LEU A 35 39.30 12.88 -5.18
C LEU A 35 40.12 12.85 -6.48
N HIS A 36 41.42 13.09 -6.38
CA HIS A 36 42.36 13.05 -7.50
C HIS A 36 43.52 12.11 -7.16
N ILE A 37 43.26 10.82 -7.32
CA ILE A 37 44.16 9.76 -6.88
C ILE A 37 44.81 9.09 -8.08
N ASN A 38 46.11 8.88 -8.02
CA ASN A 38 46.83 8.08 -9.00
C ASN A 38 47.10 6.67 -8.47
N ALA A 39 47.39 5.72 -9.35
CA ALA A 39 47.76 4.36 -8.94
C ALA A 39 48.99 4.34 -8.02
N ASP A 40 49.90 5.31 -8.21
CA ASP A 40 51.08 5.51 -7.36
C ASP A 40 50.72 5.83 -5.91
N ASP A 41 49.64 6.56 -5.66
CA ASP A 41 49.16 6.91 -4.31
C ASP A 41 48.59 5.69 -3.57
N ILE A 42 48.22 4.63 -4.30
CA ILE A 42 47.75 3.36 -3.72
C ILE A 42 48.92 2.38 -3.54
N ILE A 43 49.92 2.44 -4.43
CA ILE A 43 51.15 1.65 -4.34
C ILE A 43 52.07 2.18 -3.23
N ARG A 44 52.07 3.49 -2.99
CA ARG A 44 52.81 4.20 -1.95
C ARG A 44 51.86 5.11 -1.16
N PRO A 45 51.00 4.54 -0.30
CA PRO A 45 49.99 5.31 0.39
C PRO A 45 50.61 6.25 1.42
N THR A 46 50.11 7.49 1.43
CA THR A 46 50.39 8.49 2.45
C THR A 46 49.20 8.60 3.40
N SER A 47 49.45 8.95 4.66
CA SER A 47 48.38 9.08 5.68
C SER A 47 47.31 10.10 5.26
N GLU A 48 47.72 11.20 4.62
CA GLU A 48 46.83 12.28 4.20
C GLU A 48 45.86 11.79 3.12
N VAL A 49 46.38 11.19 2.04
CA VAL A 49 45.55 10.69 0.93
C VAL A 49 44.61 9.58 1.40
N VAL A 50 45.11 8.60 2.16
CA VAL A 50 44.25 7.50 2.65
C VAL A 50 43.17 8.01 3.62
N SER A 51 43.50 8.98 4.49
CA SER A 51 42.51 9.58 5.39
C SER A 51 41.42 10.30 4.61
N GLU A 52 41.79 11.07 3.58
CA GLU A 52 40.84 11.78 2.73
C GLU A 52 39.88 10.83 2.00
N VAL A 53 40.42 9.75 1.43
CA VAL A 53 39.62 8.70 0.78
C VAL A 53 38.63 8.06 1.75
N TYR A 54 39.11 7.66 2.94
CA TYR A 54 38.25 7.02 3.92
C TYR A 54 37.21 7.96 4.49
N VAL A 55 37.50 9.26 4.63
CA VAL A 55 36.50 10.29 4.96
C VAL A 55 35.38 10.30 3.93
N VAL A 56 35.73 10.45 2.64
CA VAL A 56 34.74 10.52 1.55
C VAL A 56 33.91 9.23 1.47
N PHE A 57 34.56 8.07 1.61
CA PHE A 57 33.87 6.79 1.58
C PHE A 57 32.90 6.62 2.74
N THR A 58 33.30 7.01 3.95
CA THR A 58 32.46 6.93 5.14
C THR A 58 31.26 7.87 5.02
N GLN A 59 31.47 9.10 4.51
CA GLN A 59 30.38 10.04 4.25
C GLN A 59 29.39 9.50 3.22
N HIS A 60 29.90 8.89 2.14
CA HIS A 60 29.06 8.35 1.09
C HIS A 60 28.21 7.16 1.57
N ILE A 61 28.82 6.19 2.25
CA ILE A 61 28.12 4.98 2.69
C ILE A 61 27.07 5.29 3.77
N LEU A 62 27.43 6.12 4.75
CA LEU A 62 26.57 6.38 5.90
C LEU A 62 25.68 7.61 5.73
N GLY A 63 25.82 8.36 4.62
CA GLY A 63 25.11 9.62 4.40
C GLY A 63 25.46 10.70 5.44
N LEU A 64 26.69 10.69 5.97
CA LEU A 64 27.11 11.63 7.01
C LEU A 64 27.46 13.00 6.44
N SER A 65 27.03 14.05 7.12
CA SER A 65 27.47 15.41 6.82
C SER A 65 28.92 15.63 7.26
N ALA A 66 29.63 16.56 6.62
CA ALA A 66 31.00 16.94 7.03
C ALA A 66 31.06 17.44 8.48
N ALA A 67 30.02 18.12 8.97
CA ALA A 67 29.93 18.57 10.35
C ALA A 67 29.87 17.39 11.35
N THR A 68 29.25 16.27 10.97
CA THR A 68 29.15 15.10 11.85
C THR A 68 30.51 14.47 12.13
N LEU A 69 31.50 14.64 11.25
CA LEU A 69 32.85 14.11 11.43
C LEU A 69 33.72 14.92 12.38
N THR A 70 33.42 16.21 12.56
CA THR A 70 34.19 17.10 13.45
C THR A 70 33.57 17.24 14.83
N MET A 71 32.32 16.79 15.01
CA MET A 71 31.62 16.87 16.29
C MET A 71 32.06 15.74 17.24
N PRO A 72 32.50 16.05 18.46
CA PRO A 72 32.79 15.03 19.47
C PRO A 72 31.49 14.33 19.93
N PRO A 73 31.57 13.08 20.41
CA PRO A 73 30.43 12.39 21.03
C PRO A 73 29.80 13.24 22.14
N PHE A 74 28.47 13.23 22.24
CA PHE A 74 27.70 14.08 23.17
C PHE A 74 28.17 13.99 24.63
N ASP A 75 28.67 12.82 25.05
CA ASP A 75 29.15 12.58 26.41
C ASP A 75 30.44 13.35 26.74
N ILE A 76 31.24 13.70 25.74
CA ILE A 76 32.56 14.34 25.88
C ILE A 76 32.51 15.82 25.44
N ALA A 77 31.51 16.19 24.63
CA ALA A 77 31.35 17.52 24.04
C ALA A 77 31.23 18.67 25.07
N ARG A 78 30.88 18.39 26.32
CA ARG A 78 30.78 19.40 27.40
C ARG A 78 32.09 19.67 28.12
N GLU A 79 33.05 18.76 28.04
CA GLU A 79 34.29 18.79 28.83
C GLU A 79 35.52 19.15 27.98
N VAL A 80 35.36 19.17 26.66
CA VAL A 80 36.46 19.29 25.70
C VAL A 80 36.21 20.46 24.75
N ASP A 81 37.24 21.29 24.56
CA ASP A 81 37.26 22.33 23.53
C ASP A 81 37.26 21.66 22.14
N PRO A 82 36.19 21.83 21.34
CA PRO A 82 36.09 21.21 20.01
C PRO A 82 37.23 21.63 19.08
N ASP A 83 37.74 22.86 19.23
CA ASP A 83 38.75 23.44 18.34
C ASP A 83 40.12 22.74 18.49
N LEU A 84 40.41 22.18 19.66
CA LEU A 84 41.65 21.46 19.94
C LEU A 84 41.73 20.11 19.20
N PHE A 85 40.58 19.54 18.80
CA PHE A 85 40.48 18.20 18.22
C PHE A 85 39.96 18.17 16.78
N VAL A 86 39.83 19.34 16.13
CA VAL A 86 39.29 19.48 14.76
C VAL A 86 39.97 18.55 13.75
N HIS A 87 41.27 18.30 13.88
CA HIS A 87 42.02 17.43 12.97
C HIS A 87 42.03 15.95 13.37
N VAL A 88 41.74 15.64 14.64
CA VAL A 88 41.77 14.27 15.18
C VAL A 88 40.39 13.64 15.12
N MET A 89 39.32 14.40 15.38
CA MET A 89 37.95 13.91 15.40
C MET A 89 37.53 13.22 14.08
N PRO A 90 37.77 13.81 12.89
CA PRO A 90 37.43 13.14 11.64
C PRO A 90 38.11 11.77 11.50
N LYS A 91 39.38 11.66 11.90
CA LYS A 91 40.13 10.39 11.84
C LYS A 91 39.57 9.35 12.82
N VAL A 92 39.17 9.75 14.02
CA VAL A 92 38.58 8.86 15.03
C VAL A 92 37.20 8.37 14.60
N VAL A 93 36.35 9.27 14.12
CA VAL A 93 35.00 8.94 13.65
C VAL A 93 35.10 8.01 12.44
N VAL A 94 35.93 8.36 11.45
CA VAL A 94 36.16 7.51 10.27
C VAL A 94 36.72 6.16 10.66
N PHE A 95 37.70 6.09 11.56
CA PHE A 95 38.24 4.81 12.02
C PHE A 95 37.14 3.94 12.63
N ARG A 96 36.31 4.49 13.54
CA ARG A 96 35.25 3.73 14.21
C ARG A 96 34.17 3.28 13.22
N SER A 97 33.69 4.19 12.38
CA SER A 97 32.66 3.91 11.39
C SER A 97 33.12 2.91 10.34
N LEU A 98 34.30 3.12 9.76
CA LEU A 98 34.82 2.24 8.71
C LEU A 98 35.27 0.88 9.26
N SER A 99 35.75 0.81 10.50
CA SER A 99 36.02 -0.47 11.17
C SER A 99 34.75 -1.30 11.31
N ALA A 100 33.65 -0.70 11.78
CA ALA A 100 32.36 -1.37 11.89
C ALA A 100 31.86 -1.85 10.52
N ILE A 101 31.92 -1.00 9.49
CA ILE A 101 31.53 -1.38 8.13
C ILE A 101 32.37 -2.57 7.62
N ILE A 102 33.70 -2.52 7.78
CA ILE A 102 34.58 -3.60 7.31
C ILE A 102 34.33 -4.89 8.09
N GLU A 103 34.12 -4.80 9.40
CA GLU A 103 33.80 -5.95 10.25
C GLU A 103 32.52 -6.64 9.76
N ASP A 104 31.46 -5.87 9.49
CA ASP A 104 30.19 -6.36 8.95
C ASP A 104 30.36 -6.98 7.56
N LEU A 105 31.06 -6.31 6.65
CA LEU A 105 31.29 -6.78 5.27
C LEU A 105 32.18 -8.02 5.18
N THR A 106 32.97 -8.29 6.21
CA THR A 106 33.94 -9.39 6.19
C THR A 106 33.63 -10.50 7.17
N GLU A 107 32.49 -10.45 7.85
CA GLU A 107 32.11 -11.39 8.92
C GLU A 107 33.22 -11.49 9.98
N GLY A 108 33.85 -10.37 10.33
CA GLY A 108 34.95 -10.29 11.30
C GLY A 108 36.31 -10.79 10.82
N GLN A 109 36.47 -11.19 9.54
CA GLN A 109 37.75 -11.65 8.99
C GLN A 109 38.69 -10.52 8.52
N GLY A 110 38.17 -9.30 8.43
CA GLY A 110 38.92 -8.08 8.13
C GLY A 110 38.90 -7.16 9.33
N SER A 111 40.04 -6.59 9.68
CA SER A 111 40.14 -5.56 10.71
C SER A 111 40.84 -4.34 10.13
N LEU A 112 40.22 -3.17 10.31
CA LEU A 112 40.86 -1.89 10.13
C LEU A 112 41.57 -1.54 11.44
N THR A 113 42.82 -1.15 11.36
CA THR A 113 43.61 -0.70 12.52
C THR A 113 43.90 0.80 12.40
N VAL A 114 44.22 1.44 13.52
CA VAL A 114 44.61 2.87 13.52
C VAL A 114 45.85 3.11 12.64
N ASN A 115 46.73 2.11 12.53
CA ASN A 115 47.90 2.16 11.65
C ASN A 115 47.51 2.25 10.18
N ASP A 116 46.36 1.73 9.77
CA ASP A 116 45.89 1.85 8.38
C ASP A 116 45.50 3.29 8.01
N LEU A 117 45.23 4.15 8.99
CA LEU A 117 45.03 5.60 8.79
C LEU A 117 46.33 6.39 8.98
N LEU A 118 47.10 6.10 10.03
CA LEU A 118 48.27 6.91 10.40
C LEU A 118 49.55 6.53 9.64
N THR A 119 49.72 5.25 9.32
CA THR A 119 50.90 4.70 8.65
C THR A 119 50.47 3.62 7.65
N PRO A 120 49.77 4.01 6.57
CA PRO A 120 49.10 3.05 5.70
C PRO A 120 50.09 2.11 5.01
N ASN A 121 49.73 0.83 4.93
CA ASN A 121 50.50 -0.20 4.24
C ASN A 121 49.88 -0.48 2.87
N PRO A 122 50.65 -0.46 1.75
CA PRO A 122 50.13 -0.72 0.40
C PRO A 122 49.24 -1.96 0.28
N ARG A 123 49.59 -3.07 0.96
CA ARG A 123 48.79 -4.31 0.91
C ARG A 123 47.48 -4.18 1.67
N SER A 124 47.51 -3.54 2.83
CA SER A 124 46.32 -3.35 3.69
C SER A 124 45.37 -2.35 3.05
N THR A 125 45.88 -1.19 2.62
CA THR A 125 45.12 -0.14 1.93
C THR A 125 44.41 -0.68 0.70
N ARG A 126 45.11 -1.44 -0.16
CA ARG A 126 44.50 -2.06 -1.34
C ARG A 126 43.39 -3.04 -0.99
N ARG A 127 43.60 -3.87 0.03
CA ARG A 127 42.58 -4.83 0.50
C ARG A 127 41.34 -4.11 1.02
N ILE A 128 41.51 -3.10 1.87
CA ILE A 128 40.42 -2.31 2.44
C ILE A 128 39.65 -1.58 1.33
N LEU A 129 40.34 -0.88 0.43
CA LEU A 129 39.71 -0.19 -0.68
C LEU A 129 38.95 -1.17 -1.58
N SER A 130 39.49 -2.36 -1.82
CA SER A 130 38.80 -3.37 -2.63
C SER A 130 37.49 -3.83 -1.99
N ILE A 131 37.49 -4.07 -0.67
CA ILE A 131 36.27 -4.45 0.07
C ILE A 131 35.22 -3.34 -0.01
N VAL A 132 35.63 -2.09 0.22
CA VAL A 132 34.70 -0.97 0.25
C VAL A 132 34.14 -0.67 -1.15
N ILE A 133 34.97 -0.75 -2.19
CA ILE A 133 34.55 -0.55 -3.59
C ILE A 133 33.57 -1.65 -4.02
N ASP A 134 33.84 -2.91 -3.71
CA ASP A 134 32.94 -4.03 -4.02
C ASP A 134 31.57 -3.84 -3.36
N TYR A 135 31.56 -3.41 -2.09
CA TYR A 135 30.31 -3.05 -1.41
C TYR A 135 29.60 -1.86 -2.05
N MET A 136 30.31 -0.80 -2.42
CA MET A 136 29.68 0.36 -3.07
C MET A 136 29.08 0.01 -4.43
N GLN A 137 29.75 -0.83 -5.23
CA GLN A 137 29.21 -1.33 -6.50
C GLN A 137 27.94 -2.16 -6.26
N PHE A 138 27.98 -3.08 -5.29
CA PHE A 138 26.82 -3.85 -4.88
C PHE A 138 25.66 -2.96 -4.38
N SER A 139 25.98 -1.96 -3.56
CA SER A 139 25.00 -1.00 -3.02
C SER A 139 24.35 -0.19 -4.15
N GLN A 140 25.11 0.25 -5.14
CA GLN A 140 24.57 0.94 -6.32
C GLN A 140 23.56 0.07 -7.08
N GLU A 141 23.87 -1.21 -7.32
CA GLU A 141 22.97 -2.13 -8.00
C GLU A 141 21.68 -2.37 -7.20
N ILE A 142 21.80 -2.61 -5.89
CA ILE A 142 20.63 -2.81 -5.02
C ILE A 142 19.77 -1.56 -4.89
N ASN A 143 20.40 -0.39 -4.78
CA ASN A 143 19.67 0.87 -4.64
C ASN A 143 18.77 1.15 -5.84
N VAL A 144 19.09 0.65 -7.04
CA VAL A 144 18.18 0.75 -8.21
C VAL A 144 16.87 0.02 -7.95
N GLU A 145 16.93 -1.22 -7.44
CA GLU A 145 15.73 -2.03 -7.18
C GLU A 145 14.96 -1.52 -5.94
N VAL A 146 15.68 -1.07 -4.92
CA VAL A 146 15.09 -0.44 -3.73
C VAL A 146 14.36 0.86 -4.10
N ASN A 147 14.99 1.73 -4.90
CA ASN A 147 14.35 2.96 -5.37
C ASN A 147 13.12 2.68 -6.26
N ARG A 148 13.18 1.63 -7.09
CA ARG A 148 12.02 1.18 -7.86
C ARG A 148 10.86 0.76 -6.94
N THR A 149 11.16 0.02 -5.88
CA THR A 149 10.16 -0.42 -4.89
C THR A 149 9.56 0.78 -4.15
N PHE A 150 10.39 1.74 -3.73
CA PHE A 150 9.90 2.98 -3.11
C PHE A 150 9.05 3.82 -4.05
N ALA A 151 9.41 3.93 -5.34
CA ALA A 151 8.61 4.65 -6.33
C ALA A 151 7.19 4.06 -6.49
N ILE A 152 7.09 2.72 -6.53
CA ILE A 152 5.79 2.03 -6.59
C ILE A 152 4.99 2.32 -5.31
N HIS A 153 5.63 2.25 -4.15
CA HIS A 153 4.97 2.56 -2.88
C HIS A 153 4.46 4.00 -2.84
N ASP A 154 5.27 4.97 -3.28
CA ASP A 154 4.89 6.38 -3.32
C ASP A 154 3.74 6.66 -4.29
N GLU A 155 3.72 5.98 -5.44
CA GLU A 155 2.58 6.04 -6.37
C GLU A 155 1.30 5.50 -5.73
N LYS A 156 1.37 4.35 -5.04
CA LYS A 156 0.24 3.77 -4.31
C LYS A 156 -0.24 4.68 -3.18
N LYS A 157 0.69 5.30 -2.45
CA LYS A 157 0.38 6.28 -1.41
C LYS A 157 -0.34 7.51 -1.99
N ALA A 158 0.14 8.03 -3.12
CA ALA A 158 -0.48 9.16 -3.80
C ALA A 158 -1.89 8.81 -4.30
N GLU A 159 -2.10 7.60 -4.84
CA GLU A 159 -3.42 7.12 -5.25
C GLU A 159 -4.39 6.97 -4.06
N LEU A 160 -3.92 6.46 -2.93
CA LEU A 160 -4.73 6.40 -1.70
C LEU A 160 -5.15 7.78 -1.21
N GLU A 161 -4.27 8.76 -1.25
CA GLU A 161 -4.60 10.15 -0.89
C GLU A 161 -5.62 10.77 -1.86
N ARG A 162 -5.52 10.51 -3.17
CA ARG A 162 -6.55 10.96 -4.13
C ARG A 162 -7.91 10.36 -3.81
N ARG A 163 -7.97 9.06 -3.50
CA ARG A 163 -9.22 8.37 -3.13
C ARG A 163 -9.81 8.92 -1.83
N ARG A 164 -8.97 9.19 -0.82
CA ARG A 164 -9.42 9.84 0.42
C ARG A 164 -10.05 11.21 0.15
N ASN A 165 -9.41 12.02 -0.69
CA ASN A 165 -9.94 13.34 -1.04
C ASN A 165 -11.28 13.22 -1.80
N ALA A 166 -11.40 12.27 -2.73
CA ALA A 166 -12.66 12.02 -3.45
C ALA A 166 -13.79 11.57 -2.51
N ILE A 167 -13.48 10.75 -1.48
CA ILE A 167 -14.46 10.36 -0.46
C ILE A 167 -14.96 11.58 0.30
N ILE A 168 -14.06 12.48 0.72
CA ILE A 168 -14.44 13.70 1.44
C ILE A 168 -15.35 14.60 0.58
N GLU A 169 -15.04 14.74 -0.72
CA GLU A 169 -15.88 15.49 -1.65
C GLU A 169 -17.28 14.88 -1.80
N LEU A 170 -17.37 13.55 -1.95
CA LEU A 170 -18.65 12.85 -2.02
C LEU A 170 -19.45 12.94 -0.71
N GLU A 171 -18.79 12.89 0.44
CA GLU A 171 -19.43 13.07 1.75
C GLU A 171 -20.04 14.48 1.87
N LEU A 172 -19.32 15.51 1.41
CA LEU A 172 -19.83 16.88 1.34
C LEU A 172 -21.03 17.00 0.41
N GLU A 173 -20.99 16.37 -0.76
CA GLU A 173 -22.12 16.38 -1.71
C GLU A 173 -23.35 15.67 -1.13
N VAL A 174 -23.16 14.53 -0.46
CA VAL A 174 -24.26 13.82 0.23
C VAL A 174 -24.86 14.68 1.33
N ALA A 175 -24.03 15.41 2.09
CA ALA A 175 -24.51 16.32 3.12
C ALA A 175 -25.34 17.48 2.52
N ASP A 176 -24.90 18.05 1.41
CA ASP A 176 -25.64 19.11 0.72
C ASP A 176 -26.98 18.61 0.18
N ARG A 177 -27.00 17.45 -0.49
CA ARG A 177 -28.23 16.82 -0.98
C ARG A 177 -29.23 16.53 0.14
N ARG A 178 -28.76 16.02 1.29
CA ARG A 178 -29.61 15.82 2.47
C ARG A 178 -30.22 17.12 3.00
N SER A 179 -29.42 18.19 3.05
CA SER A 179 -29.91 19.52 3.43
C SER A 179 -30.97 20.05 2.46
N GLN A 180 -30.76 19.87 1.16
CA GLN A 180 -31.75 20.23 0.14
C GLN A 180 -33.05 19.43 0.29
N GLU A 181 -32.94 18.11 0.49
CA GLU A 181 -34.09 17.24 0.70
C GLU A 181 -34.89 17.65 1.96
N ASP A 182 -34.20 17.98 3.06
CA ASP A 182 -34.85 18.48 4.29
C ASP A 182 -35.58 19.81 4.06
N CYS A 183 -35.01 20.72 3.26
CA CYS A 183 -35.66 21.98 2.89
C CYS A 183 -36.91 21.74 2.04
N LEU A 184 -36.84 20.84 1.06
CA LEU A 184 -37.99 20.45 0.24
C LEU A 184 -39.09 19.80 1.09
N ARG A 185 -38.72 18.91 2.00
CA ARG A 185 -39.68 18.26 2.91
C ARG A 185 -40.38 19.26 3.82
N ARG A 186 -39.67 20.28 4.30
CA ARG A 186 -40.28 21.39 5.07
C ARG A 186 -41.27 22.17 4.22
N ALA A 187 -40.91 22.53 3.00
CA ALA A 187 -41.81 23.23 2.08
C ALA A 187 -43.05 22.40 1.74
N GLU A 188 -42.90 21.09 1.51
CA GLU A 188 -44.03 20.18 1.28
C GLU A 188 -44.97 20.13 2.49
N ASN A 189 -44.41 20.01 3.70
CA ASN A 189 -45.20 19.99 4.93
C ASN A 189 -45.97 21.30 5.14
N GLU A 190 -45.37 22.46 4.86
CA GLU A 190 -46.06 23.75 4.89
C GLU A 190 -47.21 23.81 3.89
N LYS A 191 -47.01 23.32 2.67
CA LYS A 191 -48.08 23.26 1.65
C LYS A 191 -49.19 22.30 2.04
N ARG A 192 -48.86 21.16 2.62
CA ARG A 192 -49.84 20.20 3.14
C ARG A 192 -50.67 20.83 4.27
N ALA A 193 -50.05 21.57 5.17
CA ALA A 193 -50.75 22.31 6.22
C ALA A 193 -51.67 23.42 5.66
N GLN A 194 -51.22 24.16 4.64
CA GLN A 194 -52.06 25.15 3.95
C GLN A 194 -53.28 24.51 3.29
N MET A 195 -53.09 23.34 2.67
CA MET A 195 -54.17 22.59 2.02
C MET A 195 -55.20 22.10 3.04
N GLU A 196 -54.76 21.58 4.19
CA GLU A 196 -55.65 21.17 5.29
C GLU A 196 -56.50 22.36 5.80
N GLN A 197 -55.87 23.54 5.98
CA GLN A 197 -56.61 24.75 6.35
C GLN A 197 -57.66 25.16 5.32
N LEU A 198 -57.37 25.01 4.02
CA LEU A 198 -58.33 25.30 2.95
C LEU A 198 -59.48 24.29 2.94
N TYR A 199 -59.22 23.00 3.14
CA TYR A 199 -60.26 21.99 3.27
C TYR A 199 -61.19 22.31 4.44
N GLN A 200 -60.64 22.67 5.60
CA GLN A 200 -61.42 23.05 6.77
C GLN A 200 -62.29 24.29 6.51
N LYS A 201 -61.73 25.35 5.92
CA LYS A 201 -62.49 26.56 5.53
C LYS A 201 -63.61 26.24 4.54
N THR A 202 -63.33 25.36 3.57
CA THR A 202 -64.32 24.93 2.58
C THR A 202 -65.46 24.17 3.25
N ARG A 203 -65.14 23.27 4.18
CA ARG A 203 -66.13 22.53 4.97
C ARG A 203 -67.02 23.46 5.78
N GLU A 204 -66.43 24.43 6.49
CA GLU A 204 -67.18 25.46 7.23
C GLU A 204 -68.07 26.30 6.32
N ALA A 205 -67.60 26.65 5.13
CA ALA A 205 -68.39 27.39 4.14
C ALA A 205 -69.59 26.58 3.63
N VAL A 206 -69.38 25.28 3.36
CA VAL A 206 -70.47 24.36 2.97
C VAL A 206 -71.51 24.26 4.08
N GLU A 207 -71.09 24.12 5.34
CA GLU A 207 -72.00 24.03 6.48
C GLU A 207 -72.80 25.33 6.70
N LYS A 208 -72.17 26.50 6.53
CA LYS A 208 -72.89 27.79 6.53
C LYS A 208 -73.91 27.86 5.38
N ASN A 209 -73.55 27.34 4.21
CA ASN A 209 -74.41 27.37 3.04
C ASN A 209 -75.63 26.43 3.20
N THR A 210 -75.45 25.25 3.80
CA THR A 210 -76.58 24.34 4.10
C THR A 210 -77.56 24.97 5.10
N VAL A 211 -77.07 25.66 6.14
CA VAL A 211 -77.91 26.41 7.08
C VAL A 211 -78.68 27.53 6.36
N LEU A 212 -78.00 28.30 5.50
CA LEU A 212 -78.65 29.36 4.71
C LEU A 212 -79.72 28.80 3.76
N GLN A 213 -79.43 27.68 3.10
CA GLN A 213 -80.38 26.98 2.24
C GLN A 213 -81.61 26.51 3.02
N GLY A 214 -81.43 25.99 4.24
CA GLY A 214 -82.52 25.65 5.15
C GLY A 214 -83.39 26.86 5.52
N ARG A 215 -82.76 28.01 5.84
CA ARG A 215 -83.48 29.27 6.10
C ARG A 215 -84.23 29.76 4.88
N HIS A 216 -83.63 29.64 3.69
CA HIS A 216 -84.27 30.01 2.43
C HIS A 216 -85.52 29.15 2.17
N GLN A 217 -85.43 27.84 2.34
CA GLN A 217 -86.59 26.94 2.21
C GLN A 217 -87.71 27.23 3.21
N ALA A 218 -87.36 27.61 4.45
CA ALA A 218 -88.34 28.02 5.44
C ALA A 218 -89.06 29.31 5.01
N ALA A 219 -88.31 30.31 4.53
CA ALA A 219 -88.88 31.56 4.02
C ALA A 219 -89.79 31.32 2.80
N VAL A 220 -89.40 30.42 1.88
CA VAL A 220 -90.25 30.05 0.73
C VAL A 220 -91.57 29.45 1.20
N ARG A 221 -91.55 28.52 2.18
CA ARG A 221 -92.78 27.95 2.75
C ARG A 221 -93.69 29.03 3.35
N ASP A 222 -93.10 29.94 4.13
CA ASP A 222 -93.80 31.05 4.78
C ASP A 222 -94.46 31.99 3.75
N ILE A 223 -93.75 32.27 2.64
CA ILE A 223 -94.28 33.03 1.50
C ILE A 223 -95.45 32.28 0.87
N THR A 224 -95.30 30.97 0.57
CA THR A 224 -96.40 30.21 -0.06
C THR A 224 -97.65 30.12 0.81
N GLU A 225 -97.51 30.10 2.14
CA GLU A 225 -98.64 30.12 3.07
C GLU A 225 -99.33 31.49 3.06
N LYS A 226 -98.55 32.58 3.06
CA LYS A 226 -99.08 33.94 2.91
C LYS A 226 -99.78 34.15 1.57
N ASP A 227 -99.25 33.60 0.47
CA ASP A 227 -99.88 33.68 -0.85
C ASP A 227 -101.24 32.97 -0.86
N LYS A 228 -101.35 31.77 -0.26
CA LYS A 228 -102.65 31.09 -0.08
C LYS A 228 -103.63 31.95 0.73
N ARG A 229 -103.15 32.59 1.80
CA ARG A 229 -103.98 33.47 2.61
C ARG A 229 -104.46 34.70 1.82
N ILE A 230 -103.63 35.24 0.94
CA ILE A 230 -104.02 36.31 0.02
C ILE A 230 -105.10 35.82 -0.94
N GLU A 231 -104.96 34.62 -1.52
CA GLU A 231 -105.99 34.03 -2.40
C GLU A 231 -107.34 33.84 -1.68
N GLU A 232 -107.33 33.37 -0.44
CA GLU A 232 -108.53 33.26 0.40
C GLU A 232 -109.20 34.62 0.59
N LEU A 233 -108.44 35.64 1.00
CA LEU A 233 -108.95 37.01 1.19
C LEU A 233 -109.47 37.60 -0.12
N GLN A 234 -108.84 37.32 -1.26
CA GLN A 234 -109.32 37.74 -2.57
C GLN A 234 -110.64 37.04 -2.96
N SER A 235 -110.85 35.79 -2.54
CA SER A 235 -112.12 35.08 -2.75
C SER A 235 -113.25 35.67 -1.89
N GLU A 236 -112.95 36.02 -0.64
CA GLU A 236 -113.88 36.65 0.30
C GLU A 236 -114.26 38.06 -0.16
N LEU A 237 -113.29 38.84 -0.64
CA LEU A 237 -113.50 40.17 -1.19
C LEU A 237 -114.39 40.13 -2.44
N ARG A 238 -114.22 39.12 -3.31
CA ARG A 238 -115.12 38.89 -4.47
C ARG A 238 -116.55 38.57 -4.02
N SER A 239 -116.74 37.75 -2.99
CA SER A 239 -118.05 37.43 -2.42
C SER A 239 -118.76 38.66 -1.84
N LEU A 240 -118.05 39.47 -1.06
CA LEU A 240 -118.57 40.72 -0.49
C LEU A 240 -118.89 41.77 -1.57
N THR A 241 -118.10 41.81 -2.65
CA THR A 241 -118.38 42.68 -3.80
C THR A 241 -119.67 42.26 -4.49
N MET A 242 -119.89 40.97 -4.70
CA MET A 242 -121.13 40.43 -5.27
C MET A 242 -122.34 40.71 -4.34
N HIS A 243 -122.14 40.67 -3.02
CA HIS A 243 -123.17 41.04 -2.04
C HIS A 243 -123.51 42.53 -2.06
N ASN A 244 -122.50 43.39 -2.24
CA ASN A 244 -122.69 44.83 -2.45
C ASN A 244 -123.43 45.11 -3.77
N GLU A 245 -123.11 44.42 -4.86
CA GLU A 245 -123.86 44.53 -6.14
C GLU A 245 -125.33 44.13 -5.97
N LEU A 246 -125.61 43.10 -5.15
CA LEU A 246 -126.97 42.64 -4.82
C LEU A 246 -127.75 43.61 -3.91
N LEU A 247 -127.04 44.40 -3.08
CA LEU A 247 -127.59 45.49 -2.28
C LEU A 247 -127.81 46.75 -3.12
N THR A 248 -126.94 47.00 -4.09
CA THR A 248 -127.04 48.11 -5.04
C THR A 248 -128.22 47.91 -5.99
N SER A 249 -128.57 46.65 -6.35
CA SER A 249 -129.76 46.32 -7.14
C SER A 249 -131.11 46.47 -6.41
N LYS A 250 -131.10 46.77 -5.10
CA LYS A 250 -132.30 46.96 -4.25
C LYS A 250 -132.57 48.41 -3.83
N LEU A 251 -131.77 49.38 -4.30
CA LEU A 251 -131.98 50.81 -4.04
C LEU A 251 -132.71 51.48 -5.23
N VAL A 252 -134.04 51.40 -5.17
CA VAL A 252 -135.04 52.43 -5.54
C VAL A 252 -134.93 53.10 -6.92
N THR A 253 -135.88 52.69 -7.79
CA THR A 253 -136.82 53.50 -8.62
C THR A 253 -136.46 54.95 -9.02
N SER A 254 -136.21 55.11 -10.33
CA SER A 254 -136.56 56.18 -11.32
C SER A 254 -136.76 57.63 -10.85
N PRO A 255 -136.13 58.60 -11.56
CA PRO A 255 -136.93 59.48 -12.43
C PRO A 255 -136.31 59.68 -13.84
N GLU A 256 -136.97 59.06 -14.81
CA GLU A 256 -136.66 58.92 -16.26
C GLU A 256 -136.59 60.19 -17.13
N ARG A 257 -136.35 61.40 -16.62
CA ARG A 257 -136.21 62.59 -17.52
C ARG A 257 -135.02 63.52 -17.28
N LEU A 258 -134.09 63.12 -16.40
CA LEU A 258 -132.70 63.61 -16.39
C LEU A 258 -131.69 62.51 -16.76
N GLU A 259 -132.14 61.26 -16.89
CA GLU A 259 -131.32 60.08 -17.15
C GLU A 259 -130.70 60.02 -18.55
N SER A 260 -131.16 60.77 -19.56
CA SER A 260 -130.52 60.74 -20.88
C SER A 260 -129.30 61.66 -20.96
N CYS A 261 -129.38 62.89 -20.43
CA CYS A 261 -128.23 63.79 -20.39
C CYS A 261 -127.24 63.43 -19.27
N VAL A 262 -127.72 62.89 -18.15
CA VAL A 262 -126.86 62.30 -17.13
C VAL A 262 -126.29 60.97 -17.60
N ARG A 263 -127.01 60.08 -18.32
CA ARG A 263 -126.39 58.90 -18.96
C ARG A 263 -125.29 59.28 -19.92
N ASP A 264 -125.52 60.22 -20.83
CA ASP A 264 -124.48 60.58 -21.80
C ASP A 264 -123.25 61.22 -21.11
N ALA A 265 -123.46 61.96 -20.01
CA ALA A 265 -122.38 62.52 -19.21
C ALA A 265 -121.71 61.48 -18.29
N THR A 266 -122.45 60.54 -17.71
CA THR A 266 -121.92 59.43 -16.92
C THR A 266 -121.24 58.41 -17.79
N GLU A 267 -121.77 58.08 -18.97
CA GLU A 267 -121.14 57.20 -19.97
C GLU A 267 -119.87 57.82 -20.51
N ARG A 268 -119.82 59.14 -20.78
CA ARG A 268 -118.55 59.81 -21.13
C ARG A 268 -117.57 59.83 -19.97
N ARG A 269 -118.04 60.07 -18.74
CA ARG A 269 -117.20 60.04 -17.53
C ARG A 269 -116.71 58.62 -17.22
N GLU A 270 -117.52 57.61 -17.44
CA GLU A 270 -117.28 56.19 -17.16
C GLU A 270 -116.44 55.58 -18.27
N ALA A 271 -116.59 56.02 -19.53
CA ALA A 271 -115.65 55.76 -20.60
C ALA A 271 -114.28 56.40 -20.32
N ALA A 272 -114.24 57.65 -19.85
CA ALA A 272 -113.00 58.32 -19.45
C ALA A 272 -112.35 57.64 -18.22
N ILE A 273 -113.13 57.19 -17.24
CA ILE A 273 -112.62 56.41 -16.10
C ILE A 273 -112.11 55.05 -16.57
N LYS A 274 -112.84 54.34 -17.44
CA LYS A 274 -112.38 53.07 -18.04
C LYS A 274 -111.11 53.26 -18.85
N GLU A 275 -110.96 54.38 -19.56
CA GLU A 275 -109.73 54.72 -20.30
C GLU A 275 -108.58 55.06 -19.35
N ILE A 276 -108.83 55.83 -18.28
CA ILE A 276 -107.83 56.14 -17.24
C ILE A 276 -107.40 54.87 -16.50
N ASP A 277 -108.34 53.97 -16.19
CA ASP A 277 -108.06 52.68 -15.57
C ASP A 277 -107.32 51.74 -16.52
N ALA A 278 -107.65 51.74 -17.81
CA ALA A 278 -106.90 51.02 -18.83
C ALA A 278 -105.46 51.54 -18.92
N LYS A 279 -105.26 52.86 -18.95
CA LYS A 279 -103.93 53.47 -18.95
C LYS A 279 -103.17 53.25 -17.63
N ARG A 280 -103.85 53.21 -16.49
CA ARG A 280 -103.23 52.83 -15.19
C ARG A 280 -102.80 51.36 -15.18
N ARG A 281 -103.63 50.46 -15.71
CA ARG A 281 -103.25 49.05 -15.86
C ARG A 281 -102.08 48.89 -16.80
N GLU A 282 -102.07 49.56 -17.96
CA GLU A 282 -100.91 49.59 -18.85
C GLU A 282 -99.66 50.15 -18.18
N LEU A 283 -99.76 51.26 -17.45
CA LEU A 283 -98.63 51.84 -16.73
C LEU A 283 -98.08 50.89 -15.65
N SER A 284 -98.96 50.20 -14.91
CA SER A 284 -98.56 49.19 -13.93
C SER A 284 -97.90 47.97 -14.59
N ALA A 285 -98.42 47.52 -15.73
CA ALA A 285 -97.86 46.43 -16.51
C ALA A 285 -96.47 46.81 -17.07
N GLU A 286 -96.29 48.06 -17.50
CA GLU A 286 -95.01 48.54 -18.00
C GLU A 286 -93.98 48.73 -16.86
N GLN A 287 -94.41 49.19 -15.68
CA GLN A 287 -93.57 49.24 -14.48
C GLN A 287 -93.14 47.84 -14.02
N GLU A 288 -94.03 46.85 -14.08
CA GLU A 288 -93.71 45.46 -13.75
C GLU A 288 -92.76 44.84 -14.79
N ARG A 289 -93.00 45.07 -16.08
CA ARG A 289 -92.03 44.72 -17.15
C ARG A 289 -90.67 45.38 -16.94
N LYS A 290 -90.62 46.61 -16.41
CA LYS A 290 -89.36 47.28 -16.09
C LYS A 290 -88.64 46.61 -14.92
N ARG A 291 -89.36 46.26 -13.84
CA ARG A 291 -88.81 45.50 -12.71
C ARG A 291 -88.28 44.13 -13.13
N GLN A 292 -89.03 43.41 -13.97
CA GLN A 292 -88.61 42.14 -14.54
C GLN A 292 -87.34 42.30 -15.39
N ARG A 293 -87.27 43.33 -16.25
CA ARG A 293 -86.07 43.65 -17.01
C ARG A 293 -84.87 43.94 -16.11
N THR A 294 -85.05 44.66 -15.00
CA THR A 294 -83.96 44.90 -14.04
C THR A 294 -83.52 43.62 -13.32
N SER A 295 -84.47 42.78 -12.91
CA SER A 295 -84.18 41.47 -12.30
C SER A 295 -83.39 40.56 -13.24
N ILE A 296 -83.83 40.46 -14.50
CA ILE A 296 -83.13 39.70 -15.56
C ILE A 296 -81.73 40.28 -15.80
N SER A 297 -81.60 41.61 -15.87
CA SER A 297 -80.29 42.27 -16.05
C SER A 297 -79.33 41.93 -14.91
N ASN A 298 -79.80 41.88 -13.66
CA ASN A 298 -78.98 41.51 -12.52
C ASN A 298 -78.57 40.03 -12.56
N ALA A 299 -79.48 39.13 -12.98
CA ALA A 299 -79.16 37.72 -13.16
C ALA A 299 -78.13 37.49 -14.27
N ILE A 300 -78.24 38.23 -15.39
CA ILE A 300 -77.25 38.19 -16.48
C ILE A 300 -75.89 38.67 -15.96
N ALA A 301 -75.82 39.75 -15.19
CA ALA A 301 -74.57 40.25 -14.63
C ALA A 301 -73.89 39.20 -13.71
N GLN A 302 -74.67 38.49 -12.90
CA GLN A 302 -74.16 37.39 -12.07
C GLN A 302 -73.63 36.22 -12.94
N LEU A 303 -74.36 35.83 -13.97
CA LEU A 303 -73.93 34.77 -14.90
C LEU A 303 -72.63 35.14 -15.63
N VAL A 304 -72.48 36.39 -16.06
CA VAL A 304 -71.23 36.89 -16.67
C VAL A 304 -70.06 36.78 -15.68
N GLN A 305 -70.28 37.11 -14.41
CA GLN A 305 -69.25 37.01 -13.37
C GLN A 305 -68.86 35.55 -13.09
N HIS A 306 -69.84 34.62 -13.11
CA HIS A 306 -69.57 33.19 -13.01
C HIS A 306 -68.78 32.67 -14.20
N LEU A 307 -69.12 33.08 -15.43
CA LEU A 307 -68.38 32.73 -16.64
C LEU A 307 -66.92 33.20 -16.58
N GLN A 308 -66.68 34.44 -16.12
CA GLN A 308 -65.31 34.94 -15.93
C GLN A 308 -64.51 34.10 -14.93
N ARG A 309 -65.13 33.62 -13.84
CA ARG A 309 -64.47 32.72 -12.89
C ARG A 309 -64.15 31.36 -13.52
N ILE A 310 -65.07 30.80 -14.30
CA ILE A 310 -64.85 29.53 -15.01
C ILE A 310 -63.63 29.64 -15.93
N VAL A 311 -63.56 30.69 -16.76
CA VAL A 311 -62.40 30.95 -17.64
C VAL A 311 -61.10 31.05 -16.84
N SER A 312 -61.11 31.70 -15.68
CA SER A 312 -59.93 31.78 -14.82
C SER A 312 -59.49 30.43 -14.25
N TYR A 313 -60.44 29.54 -13.92
CA TYR A 313 -60.14 28.20 -13.45
C TYR A 313 -59.64 27.30 -14.58
N GLU A 314 -60.18 27.42 -15.79
CA GLU A 314 -59.67 26.70 -16.97
C GLU A 314 -58.20 27.04 -17.24
N ALA A 315 -57.82 28.32 -17.14
CA ALA A 315 -56.42 28.74 -17.28
C ALA A 315 -55.52 28.16 -16.16
N GLN A 316 -56.01 28.09 -14.92
CA GLN A 316 -55.26 27.48 -13.81
C GLN A 316 -55.11 25.96 -13.99
N ILE A 317 -56.16 25.28 -14.45
CA ILE A 317 -56.12 23.84 -14.74
C ILE A 317 -55.11 23.56 -15.84
N ALA A 318 -55.10 24.34 -16.93
CA ALA A 318 -54.11 24.19 -18.00
C ALA A 318 -52.67 24.35 -17.49
N SER A 319 -52.40 25.36 -16.65
CA SER A 319 -51.08 25.57 -16.05
C SER A 319 -50.66 24.43 -15.13
N ILE A 320 -51.60 23.85 -14.35
CA ILE A 320 -51.31 22.70 -13.49
C ILE A 320 -51.03 21.46 -14.34
N GLN A 321 -51.80 21.22 -15.40
CA GLN A 321 -51.60 20.10 -16.31
C GLN A 321 -50.22 20.15 -16.98
N GLU A 322 -49.77 21.33 -17.41
CA GLU A 322 -48.42 21.52 -17.96
C GLU A 322 -47.32 21.18 -16.93
N LYS A 323 -47.47 21.65 -15.68
CA LYS A 323 -46.55 21.31 -14.60
C LYS A 323 -46.52 19.82 -14.30
N VAL A 324 -47.68 19.17 -14.26
CA VAL A 324 -47.78 17.71 -14.03
C VAL A 324 -47.10 16.96 -15.17
N ALA A 325 -47.31 17.36 -16.43
CA ALA A 325 -46.63 16.76 -17.57
C ALA A 325 -45.11 16.89 -17.47
N GLY A 326 -44.60 18.06 -17.08
CA GLY A 326 -43.17 18.29 -16.85
C GLY A 326 -42.60 17.48 -15.66
N SER A 327 -43.36 17.31 -14.58
CA SER A 327 -42.93 16.45 -13.46
C SER A 327 -42.88 14.97 -13.85
N VAL A 328 -43.82 14.50 -14.68
CA VAL A 328 -43.83 13.11 -15.16
C VAL A 328 -42.61 12.82 -16.03
N THR A 329 -42.18 13.75 -16.90
CA THR A 329 -40.97 13.55 -17.71
C THR A 329 -39.71 13.50 -16.84
N VAL A 330 -39.57 14.41 -15.87
CA VAL A 330 -38.43 14.39 -14.92
C VAL A 330 -38.41 13.12 -14.09
N GLN A 331 -39.58 12.61 -13.68
CA GLN A 331 -39.66 11.36 -12.94
C GLN A 331 -39.28 10.15 -13.80
N ALA A 332 -39.66 10.12 -15.07
CA ALA A 332 -39.24 9.07 -16.00
C ALA A 332 -37.72 9.06 -16.22
N GLU A 333 -37.11 10.24 -16.37
CA GLU A 333 -35.66 10.39 -16.48
C GLU A 333 -34.95 9.89 -15.21
N ALA A 334 -35.44 10.26 -14.03
CA ALA A 334 -34.90 9.79 -12.76
C ALA A 334 -35.02 8.26 -12.58
N ASP A 335 -36.12 7.65 -13.03
CA ASP A 335 -36.33 6.20 -12.99
C ASP A 335 -35.42 5.44 -13.97
N ASP A 336 -35.07 6.05 -15.10
CA ASP A 336 -34.10 5.51 -16.06
C ASP A 336 -32.67 5.62 -15.51
N ASP A 337 -32.31 6.74 -14.89
CA ASP A 337 -31.02 6.93 -14.21
C ASP A 337 -30.83 5.95 -13.04
N LEU A 338 -31.88 5.75 -12.22
CA LEU A 338 -31.85 4.79 -11.12
C LEU A 338 -31.64 3.36 -11.63
N ARG A 339 -32.28 3.00 -12.76
CA ARG A 339 -32.06 1.70 -13.41
C ARG A 339 -30.64 1.56 -13.94
N ALA A 340 -30.08 2.61 -14.54
CA ALA A 340 -28.69 2.61 -15.01
C ALA A 340 -27.69 2.42 -13.85
N GLN A 341 -27.89 3.14 -12.74
CA GLN A 341 -27.05 3.00 -11.53
C GLN A 341 -27.15 1.60 -10.93
N LYS A 342 -28.36 1.04 -10.82
CA LYS A 342 -28.55 -0.33 -10.31
C LYS A 342 -27.81 -1.36 -11.17
N ASN A 343 -27.84 -1.20 -12.50
CA ASN A 343 -27.13 -2.09 -13.42
C ASN A 343 -25.60 -1.95 -13.29
N MET A 344 -25.08 -0.73 -13.10
CA MET A 344 -23.65 -0.54 -12.82
C MET A 344 -23.24 -1.20 -11.50
N LEU A 345 -24.01 -0.98 -10.43
CA LEU A 345 -23.73 -1.58 -9.13
C LEU A 345 -23.71 -3.12 -9.17
N MET A 346 -24.63 -3.72 -9.94
CA MET A 346 -24.64 -5.17 -10.13
C MET A 346 -23.38 -5.68 -10.86
N ARG A 347 -22.90 -4.95 -11.87
CA ARG A 347 -21.65 -5.31 -12.56
C ARG A 347 -20.43 -5.20 -11.66
N GLU A 348 -20.34 -4.11 -10.89
CA GLU A 348 -19.26 -3.93 -9.91
C GLU A 348 -19.28 -5.03 -8.84
N TYR A 349 -20.47 -5.43 -8.39
CA TYR A 349 -20.63 -6.54 -7.46
C TYR A 349 -20.18 -7.89 -8.05
N GLU A 350 -20.51 -8.15 -9.32
CA GLU A 350 -20.05 -9.35 -10.03
C GLU A 350 -18.52 -9.37 -10.20
N VAL A 351 -17.93 -8.23 -10.58
CA VAL A 351 -16.46 -8.08 -10.69
C VAL A 351 -15.78 -8.28 -9.33
N ALA A 352 -16.31 -7.69 -8.26
CA ALA A 352 -15.78 -7.87 -6.91
C ALA A 352 -15.81 -9.35 -6.48
N LYS A 353 -16.91 -10.05 -6.76
CA LYS A 353 -17.04 -11.47 -6.46
C LYS A 353 -16.04 -12.33 -7.26
N GLU A 354 -15.78 -11.99 -8.52
CA GLU A 354 -14.76 -12.66 -9.33
C GLU A 354 -13.34 -12.40 -8.80
N CYS A 355 -13.05 -11.18 -8.33
CA CYS A 355 -11.80 -10.83 -7.68
C CYS A 355 -11.59 -11.62 -6.38
N ASP A 356 -12.61 -11.74 -5.53
CA ASP A 356 -12.53 -12.52 -4.28
C ASP A 356 -12.24 -14.00 -4.60
N ALA A 357 -12.95 -14.58 -5.57
CA ALA A 357 -12.71 -15.96 -6.00
C ALA A 357 -11.34 -16.17 -6.67
N ALA A 358 -10.74 -15.13 -7.24
CA ALA A 358 -9.38 -15.17 -7.76
C ALA A 358 -8.35 -15.12 -6.62
N PHE A 359 -8.59 -14.27 -5.62
CA PHE A 359 -7.75 -14.15 -4.43
C PHE A 359 -7.72 -15.46 -3.64
N GLU A 360 -8.86 -16.11 -3.40
CA GLU A 360 -8.93 -17.42 -2.73
C GLU A 360 -8.09 -18.48 -3.45
N ARG A 361 -8.14 -18.53 -4.79
CA ARG A 361 -7.32 -19.46 -5.58
C ARG A 361 -5.81 -19.17 -5.48
N GLU A 362 -5.44 -17.91 -5.40
CA GLU A 362 -4.04 -17.49 -5.23
C GLU A 362 -3.54 -17.84 -3.82
N GLU A 363 -4.35 -17.62 -2.79
CA GLU A 363 -4.07 -18.01 -1.41
C GLU A 363 -3.87 -19.53 -1.29
N GLU A 364 -4.75 -20.34 -1.88
CA GLU A 364 -4.59 -21.80 -1.97
C GLU A 364 -3.29 -22.21 -2.68
N GLY A 365 -2.96 -21.51 -3.77
CA GLY A 365 -1.72 -21.71 -4.53
C GLY A 365 -0.47 -21.43 -3.68
N HIS A 366 -0.46 -20.32 -2.95
CA HIS A 366 0.64 -19.98 -2.04
C HIS A 366 0.74 -20.94 -0.86
N ALA A 367 -0.38 -21.35 -0.27
CA ALA A 367 -0.40 -22.35 0.80
C ALA A 367 0.18 -23.70 0.35
N PHE A 368 -0.14 -24.12 -0.87
CA PHE A 368 0.44 -25.33 -1.46
C PHE A 368 1.97 -25.20 -1.67
N GLN A 369 2.42 -24.06 -2.20
CA GLN A 369 3.85 -23.80 -2.39
C GLN A 369 4.62 -23.78 -1.06
N LEU A 370 4.06 -23.13 -0.04
CA LEU A 370 4.66 -23.07 1.29
C LEU A 370 4.85 -24.47 1.87
N LYS A 371 3.81 -25.31 1.81
CA LYS A 371 3.87 -26.70 2.27
C LYS A 371 4.94 -27.52 1.55
N ASN A 372 5.11 -27.29 0.24
CA ASN A 372 6.16 -27.95 -0.53
C ASN A 372 7.58 -27.48 -0.11
N CYS A 373 7.77 -26.18 0.09
CA CYS A 373 9.02 -25.62 0.61
C CYS A 373 9.34 -26.15 2.02
N GLU A 374 8.35 -26.23 2.92
CA GLU A 374 8.50 -26.83 4.25
C GLU A 374 8.96 -28.29 4.17
N GLN A 375 8.38 -29.07 3.24
CA GLN A 375 8.76 -30.46 3.03
C GLN A 375 10.18 -30.60 2.45
N GLN A 376 10.59 -29.70 1.55
CA GLN A 376 11.96 -29.63 1.05
C GLN A 376 12.95 -29.28 2.17
N ILE A 377 12.63 -28.29 3.01
CA ILE A 377 13.45 -27.92 4.18
C ILE A 377 13.58 -29.11 5.14
N ALA A 378 12.49 -29.83 5.42
CA ALA A 378 12.53 -31.02 6.27
C ALA A 378 13.44 -32.12 5.68
N THR A 379 13.41 -32.31 4.37
CA THR A 379 14.27 -33.26 3.66
C THR A 379 15.75 -32.88 3.76
N VAL A 380 16.08 -31.62 3.49
CA VAL A 380 17.46 -31.11 3.59
C VAL A 380 17.98 -31.17 5.02
N ARG A 381 17.15 -30.84 6.02
CA ARG A 381 17.52 -30.98 7.44
C ARG A 381 17.90 -32.42 7.78
N SER A 382 17.08 -33.39 7.36
CA SER A 382 17.37 -34.82 7.54
C SER A 382 18.70 -35.23 6.88
N GLN A 383 18.98 -34.73 5.67
CA GLN A 383 20.27 -34.98 4.99
C GLN A 383 21.46 -34.37 5.72
N ILE A 384 21.32 -33.15 6.27
CA ILE A 384 22.36 -32.50 7.07
C ILE A 384 22.64 -33.31 8.34
N ASP A 385 21.60 -33.79 9.01
CA ASP A 385 21.75 -34.60 10.23
C ASP A 385 22.45 -35.93 9.93
N ASP A 386 22.11 -36.61 8.83
CA ASP A 386 22.80 -37.82 8.37
C ASP A 386 24.28 -37.54 8.07
N MET A 387 24.58 -36.45 7.33
CA MET A 387 25.95 -36.04 7.05
C MET A 387 26.75 -35.72 8.32
N ARG A 388 26.12 -35.08 9.32
CA ARG A 388 26.76 -34.81 10.61
C ARG A 388 27.09 -36.11 11.35
N GLY A 389 26.16 -37.06 11.39
CA GLY A 389 26.39 -38.38 11.97
C GLY A 389 27.57 -39.10 11.31
N ARG A 390 27.61 -39.11 9.97
CA ARG A 390 28.74 -39.68 9.21
C ARG A 390 30.07 -38.98 9.51
N LEU A 391 30.06 -37.66 9.64
CA LEU A 391 31.27 -36.89 9.98
C LEU A 391 31.77 -37.23 11.39
N GLU A 392 30.87 -37.38 12.36
CA GLU A 392 31.23 -37.81 13.72
C GLU A 392 31.87 -39.19 13.73
N ASP A 393 31.35 -40.14 12.94
CA ASP A 393 31.91 -41.48 12.84
C ASP A 393 33.29 -41.49 12.17
N VAL A 394 33.48 -40.73 11.09
CA VAL A 394 34.81 -40.53 10.47
C VAL A 394 35.78 -39.89 11.47
N ASN A 395 35.31 -38.94 12.29
CA ASN A 395 36.17 -38.30 13.28
C ASN A 395 36.58 -39.27 14.39
N LYS A 396 35.69 -40.17 14.83
CA LYS A 396 36.03 -41.26 15.77
C LYS A 396 37.08 -42.19 15.15
N GLU A 397 36.88 -42.62 13.92
CA GLU A 397 37.83 -43.49 13.20
C GLU A 397 39.20 -42.81 13.05
N ASN A 398 39.23 -41.52 12.69
CA ASN A 398 40.47 -40.77 12.58
C ASN A 398 41.22 -40.67 13.92
N VAL A 399 40.50 -40.48 15.03
CA VAL A 399 41.10 -40.53 16.38
C VAL A 399 41.67 -41.92 16.70
N GLU A 400 41.00 -42.99 16.33
CA GLU A 400 41.52 -44.36 16.50
C GLU A 400 42.76 -44.61 15.66
N VAL A 401 42.76 -44.20 14.38
CA VAL A 401 43.92 -44.29 13.49
C VAL A 401 45.08 -43.47 14.05
N GLN A 402 44.84 -42.27 14.58
CA GLN A 402 45.89 -41.47 15.22
C GLN A 402 46.50 -42.16 16.44
N ARG A 403 45.67 -42.78 17.29
CA ARG A 403 46.17 -43.58 18.43
C ARG A 403 47.03 -44.75 17.96
N GLU A 404 46.60 -45.42 16.89
CA GLU A 404 47.32 -46.56 16.33
C GLU A 404 48.66 -46.15 15.71
N VAL A 405 48.71 -45.01 15.00
CA VAL A 405 49.95 -44.42 14.48
C VAL A 405 50.92 -44.09 15.62
N VAL A 406 50.43 -43.52 16.73
CA VAL A 406 51.28 -43.26 17.91
C VAL A 406 51.83 -44.55 18.48
N ARG A 407 50.99 -45.58 18.65
CA ARG A 407 51.40 -46.90 19.14
C ARG A 407 52.51 -47.52 18.26
N LEU A 408 52.30 -47.55 16.96
CA LEU A 408 53.27 -48.08 16.00
C LEU A 408 54.58 -47.27 16.00
N LYS A 409 54.51 -45.94 16.18
CA LYS A 409 55.68 -45.08 16.29
C LYS A 409 56.49 -45.38 17.56
N ASP A 410 55.83 -45.64 18.68
CA ASP A 410 56.49 -46.03 19.92
C ASP A 410 57.11 -47.42 19.79
N GLU A 411 56.40 -48.38 19.23
CA GLU A 411 56.93 -49.72 18.92
C GLU A 411 58.17 -49.64 18.01
N LEU A 412 58.11 -48.87 16.93
CA LEU A 412 59.24 -48.64 16.02
C LEU A 412 60.42 -48.01 16.77
N SER A 413 60.17 -47.03 17.65
CA SER A 413 61.21 -46.39 18.45
C SER A 413 61.88 -47.38 19.42
N THR A 414 61.11 -48.29 20.04
CA THR A 414 61.67 -49.35 20.90
C THR A 414 62.48 -50.38 20.12
N MET A 415 61.98 -50.79 18.95
CA MET A 415 62.68 -51.68 18.02
C MET A 415 63.99 -51.06 17.54
N ASN A 416 63.97 -49.78 17.17
CA ASN A 416 65.17 -49.09 16.69
C ASN A 416 66.22 -48.97 17.80
N ARG A 417 65.83 -48.62 19.03
CA ARG A 417 66.75 -48.63 20.19
C ARG A 417 67.35 -50.02 20.44
N LYS A 418 66.54 -51.09 20.38
CA LYS A 418 67.04 -52.46 20.51
C LYS A 418 68.06 -52.79 19.41
N SER A 419 67.73 -52.48 18.16
CA SER A 419 68.61 -52.68 17.01
C SER A 419 69.94 -51.92 17.16
N GLU A 420 69.90 -50.65 17.56
CA GLU A 420 71.08 -49.83 17.84
C GLU A 420 71.93 -50.42 18.98
N THR A 421 71.31 -50.90 20.05
CA THR A 421 72.05 -51.56 21.15
C THR A 421 72.71 -52.87 20.70
N GLU A 422 72.08 -53.65 19.84
CA GLU A 422 72.69 -54.87 19.30
C GLU A 422 73.78 -54.56 18.27
N SER A 423 73.58 -53.55 17.42
CA SER A 423 74.57 -53.08 16.46
C SER A 423 75.83 -52.56 17.17
N THR A 424 75.67 -51.77 18.24
CA THR A 424 76.79 -51.31 19.08
C THR A 424 77.49 -52.46 19.80
N LYS A 425 76.75 -53.44 20.34
CA LYS A 425 77.36 -54.67 20.89
C LYS A 425 78.17 -55.44 19.84
N MET A 426 77.65 -55.59 18.62
CA MET A 426 78.37 -56.24 17.52
C MET A 426 79.62 -55.47 17.13
N ALA A 427 79.53 -54.14 17.03
CA ALA A 427 80.66 -53.27 16.74
C ALA A 427 81.77 -53.43 17.79
N ASN A 428 81.41 -53.40 19.08
CA ASN A 428 82.37 -53.61 20.18
C ASN A 428 83.00 -55.00 20.15
N ARG A 429 82.24 -56.05 19.78
CA ARG A 429 82.78 -57.41 19.59
C ARG A 429 83.77 -57.46 18.43
N LEU A 430 83.45 -56.83 17.30
CA LEU A 430 84.32 -56.72 16.14
C LEU A 430 85.62 -55.97 16.48
N GLU A 431 85.52 -54.85 17.20
CA GLU A 431 86.68 -54.09 17.69
C GLU A 431 87.55 -54.95 18.61
N GLY A 432 86.95 -55.71 19.53
CA GLY A 432 87.68 -56.66 20.37
C GLY A 432 88.36 -57.79 19.58
N VAL A 433 87.76 -58.30 18.50
CA VAL A 433 88.38 -59.28 17.61
C VAL A 433 89.53 -58.66 16.82
N LEU A 434 89.35 -57.44 16.29
CA LEU A 434 90.39 -56.69 15.59
C LEU A 434 91.59 -56.40 16.48
N GLN A 435 91.35 -56.06 17.75
CA GLN A 435 92.42 -55.86 18.73
C GLN A 435 93.19 -57.16 18.98
N LYS A 436 92.51 -58.28 19.21
CA LYS A 436 93.16 -59.59 19.35
C LYS A 436 93.96 -59.97 18.11
N LEU A 437 93.45 -59.70 16.92
CA LEU A 437 94.17 -59.93 15.66
C LEU A 437 95.44 -59.07 15.59
N ALA A 438 95.37 -57.80 15.99
CA ALA A 438 96.51 -56.90 16.05
C ALA A 438 97.58 -57.40 17.05
N ASP A 439 97.15 -57.86 18.23
CA ASP A 439 98.03 -58.43 19.24
C ASP A 439 98.69 -59.72 18.74
N SER A 440 97.93 -60.66 18.15
CA SER A 440 98.49 -61.88 17.54
C SER A 440 99.46 -61.57 16.40
N LYS A 441 99.17 -60.55 15.58
CA LYS A 441 100.06 -60.10 14.51
C LYS A 441 101.37 -59.52 15.07
N LYS A 442 101.31 -58.88 16.24
CA LYS A 442 102.50 -58.38 16.96
C LYS A 442 103.32 -59.54 17.50
N VAL A 443 102.69 -60.50 18.18
CA VAL A 443 103.37 -61.73 18.67
C VAL A 443 104.01 -62.49 17.52
N TYR A 444 103.29 -62.70 16.42
CA TYR A 444 103.84 -63.36 15.23
C TYR A 444 105.05 -62.60 14.65
N LYS A 445 105.01 -61.26 14.65
CA LYS A 445 106.17 -60.45 14.25
C LYS A 445 107.37 -60.64 15.18
N GLU A 446 107.13 -60.70 16.48
CA GLU A 446 108.16 -60.95 17.50
C GLU A 446 108.74 -62.36 17.35
N GLU A 447 107.91 -63.37 17.09
CA GLU A 447 108.35 -64.74 16.77
C GLU A 447 109.14 -64.81 15.47
N CYS A 448 108.73 -64.10 14.41
CA CYS A 448 109.50 -64.00 13.17
C CYS A 448 110.86 -63.33 13.40
N LEU A 449 110.93 -62.30 14.25
CA LEU A 449 112.20 -61.67 14.62
C LEU A 449 113.09 -62.64 15.43
N ALA A 450 112.53 -63.36 16.39
CA ALA A 450 113.27 -64.36 17.15
C ALA A 450 113.75 -65.54 16.28
N LEU A 451 112.94 -65.95 15.29
CA LEU A 451 113.34 -66.95 14.30
C LEU A 451 114.43 -66.41 13.39
N GLN A 452 114.37 -65.13 12.99
CA GLN A 452 115.40 -64.46 12.21
C GLN A 452 116.72 -64.39 13.00
N ASP A 453 116.66 -64.01 14.28
CA ASP A 453 117.82 -64.02 15.18
C ASP A 453 118.40 -65.44 15.36
N ALA A 454 117.55 -66.46 15.43
CA ALA A 454 117.98 -67.87 15.47
C ALA A 454 118.62 -68.32 14.14
N ILE A 455 118.08 -67.91 13.00
CA ILE A 455 118.68 -68.14 11.68
C ILE A 455 120.05 -67.45 11.60
N ASP A 456 120.16 -66.21 12.08
CA ASP A 456 121.43 -65.46 12.09
C ASP A 456 122.45 -66.11 13.04
N MET A 457 122.05 -66.64 14.20
CA MET A 457 122.91 -67.45 15.07
C MET A 457 123.36 -68.76 14.43
N ILE A 458 122.46 -69.47 13.70
CA ILE A 458 122.86 -70.67 12.95
C ILE A 458 123.85 -70.29 11.84
N ARG A 459 123.63 -69.16 11.17
CA ARG A 459 124.52 -68.63 10.14
C ARG A 459 125.90 -68.32 10.72
N GLU A 460 125.96 -67.66 11.88
CA GLU A 460 127.20 -67.40 12.61
C GLU A 460 127.88 -68.68 13.10
N SER A 461 127.12 -69.71 13.49
CA SER A 461 127.66 -71.02 13.86
C SER A 461 128.20 -71.83 12.68
N LEU A 462 127.61 -71.70 11.48
CA LEU A 462 128.10 -72.32 10.25
C LEU A 462 129.41 -71.67 9.77
N PHE A 463 129.58 -70.36 9.99
CA PHE A 463 130.82 -69.65 9.63
C PHE A 463 132.01 -69.93 10.58
N ALA A 464 131.81 -70.65 11.69
CA ALA A 464 132.88 -70.98 12.64
C ALA A 464 133.46 -72.41 12.48
N THR A 465 132.91 -73.26 11.61
CA THR A 465 133.32 -74.68 11.47
C THR A 465 133.41 -75.18 10.02
N GLU A 466 133.83 -74.34 9.08
CA GLU A 466 134.20 -74.77 7.72
C GLU A 466 135.54 -74.16 7.30
N ASP A 467 136.60 -74.65 7.97
CA ASP A 467 137.98 -74.64 7.46
C ASP A 467 138.40 -76.12 7.25
N ASP A 468 137.66 -76.84 6.41
CA ASP A 468 138.24 -77.75 5.43
C ASP A 468 137.17 -78.28 4.47
N HIS A 469 137.47 -78.17 3.18
CA HIS A 469 136.87 -78.86 2.03
C HIS A 469 135.63 -78.25 1.35
N SER A 470 135.95 -77.51 0.27
CA SER A 470 135.67 -77.94 -1.12
C SER A 470 134.22 -77.92 -1.61
N ASP A 471 133.99 -76.88 -2.40
CA ASP A 471 133.39 -76.92 -3.74
C ASP A 471 131.87 -77.06 -3.90
N THR A 472 131.42 -76.11 -4.73
CA THR A 472 130.43 -76.21 -5.82
C THR A 472 128.97 -75.81 -5.61
N LEU A 473 128.59 -74.86 -6.49
CA LEU A 473 127.30 -74.67 -7.17
C LEU A 473 126.21 -73.95 -6.36
N SER A 474 125.97 -72.66 -6.63
CA SER A 474 125.21 -72.09 -7.76
C SER A 474 123.69 -72.16 -7.58
N THR A 475 123.07 -70.99 -7.82
CA THR A 475 121.69 -70.77 -8.31
C THR A 475 120.58 -71.15 -7.30
N THR A 476 119.44 -70.48 -7.15
CA THR A 476 118.52 -69.83 -8.10
C THR A 476 117.37 -69.28 -7.21
N ILE A 477 116.97 -68.01 -7.33
CA ILE A 477 115.77 -67.57 -8.07
C ILE A 477 114.43 -67.61 -7.30
N ASN A 478 113.92 -66.38 -7.12
CA ASN A 478 112.58 -65.87 -7.41
C ASN A 478 111.33 -66.20 -6.58
N ASN A 479 110.72 -65.07 -6.20
CA ASN A 479 109.36 -64.63 -6.52
C ASN A 479 108.18 -65.57 -6.20
N ARG A 480 107.25 -65.05 -5.41
CA ARG A 480 105.99 -64.42 -5.87
C ARG A 480 105.26 -63.91 -4.62
N SER A 481 105.00 -62.61 -4.48
CA SER A 481 103.99 -61.80 -5.16
C SER A 481 102.56 -62.23 -4.88
N SER A 482 101.84 -61.34 -4.18
CA SER A 482 100.46 -60.91 -4.44
C SER A 482 99.34 -61.94 -4.31
N TYR A 483 98.45 -61.74 -3.33
CA TYR A 483 97.19 -60.99 -3.51
C TYR A 483 96.65 -60.51 -2.15
#